data_AF-A0AAP5EBN6-F1
#
_entry.id   AF-A0AAP5EBN6-F1
#
_cell.length_a   1.000
_cell.length_b   1.000
_cell.length_c   1.000
_cell.angle_alpha   90.00
_cell.angle_beta   90.00
_cell.angle_gamma   90.00
#
_symmetry.space_group_name_H-M   'P 1'
#
loop_
_entity.id
_entity.type
_entity.pdbx_description
1 polymer ?
#
loop_
_entity_poly.entity_id
_entity_poly.type
_entity_poly.pdbx_seq_one_letter_code
_entity_poly.pdbx_strand_id
1 'polypeptide(L)'
;MSSMRVDGLVSRFDRWLAQYLLPIISILVALCFQITLIVTMLRIPEYSAYSLCLTGDCFGTLGDLIGAQVEVIKAGGALVSFIVVVAGVYLAMRTYIATSQVGMLGNAIAHITFYERFVSSEILRRGRLSPRHVDVFGVYTLMFPSGNDSQRYASDAFSRAIDSVYDVVRESSRRYQSRENIFKFDDHRRRLIDSLQSVYITLEPIPRIDFLEVEDEVLEFLSMLSRVFARPGSSIEAPVRAYR
;
A
#
# COMPACT_ATOMS: atom_id res chain seq x y z
N MET A 1 -16.84 3.01 -10.76
CA MET A 1 -17.40 2.19 -11.87
C MET A 1 -16.51 2.11 -13.12
N SER A 2 -15.52 2.99 -13.33
CA SER A 2 -14.59 2.86 -14.47
C SER A 2 -13.47 1.84 -14.28
N SER A 3 -12.93 1.64 -13.06
CA SER A 3 -11.81 0.70 -12.84
C SER A 3 -12.17 -0.77 -13.09
N MET A 4 -13.36 -1.22 -12.68
CA MET A 4 -13.82 -2.60 -12.92
C MET A 4 -13.88 -2.99 -14.41
N ARG A 5 -14.14 -2.03 -15.31
CA ARG A 5 -14.18 -2.31 -16.76
C ARG A 5 -12.78 -2.47 -17.35
N VAL A 6 -11.81 -1.73 -16.79
CA VAL A 6 -10.40 -1.79 -17.21
C VAL A 6 -9.77 -3.09 -16.72
N ASP A 7 -10.00 -3.49 -15.47
CA ASP A 7 -9.47 -4.75 -14.92
C ASP A 7 -10.00 -5.99 -15.66
N GLY A 8 -11.27 -5.94 -16.09
CA GLY A 8 -11.88 -6.99 -16.91
C GLY A 8 -11.28 -7.08 -18.32
N LEU A 9 -10.96 -5.96 -18.95
CA LEU A 9 -10.35 -5.93 -20.29
C LEU A 9 -8.88 -6.38 -20.24
N VAL A 10 -8.17 -5.94 -19.22
CA VAL A 10 -6.76 -6.25 -18.98
C VAL A 10 -6.57 -7.74 -18.63
N SER A 11 -7.42 -8.32 -17.77
CA SER A 11 -7.36 -9.76 -17.47
C SER A 11 -7.74 -10.66 -18.66
N ARG A 12 -8.53 -10.16 -19.61
CA ARG A 12 -8.77 -10.83 -20.90
C ARG A 12 -7.54 -10.73 -21.79
N PHE A 13 -6.89 -9.58 -21.83
CA PHE A 13 -5.67 -9.37 -22.58
C PHE A 13 -4.51 -10.23 -22.05
N ASP A 14 -4.34 -10.37 -20.74
CA ASP A 14 -3.30 -11.23 -20.16
C ASP A 14 -3.51 -12.70 -20.53
N ARG A 15 -4.76 -13.18 -20.45
CA ARG A 15 -5.12 -14.55 -20.89
C ARG A 15 -4.90 -14.73 -22.37
N TRP A 16 -5.26 -13.73 -23.18
CA TRP A 16 -4.99 -13.73 -24.62
C TRP A 16 -3.48 -13.76 -24.91
N LEU A 17 -2.68 -12.92 -24.25
CA LEU A 17 -1.23 -12.87 -24.42
C LEU A 17 -0.63 -14.23 -24.07
N ALA A 18 -0.96 -14.82 -22.92
CA ALA A 18 -0.45 -16.13 -22.52
C ALA A 18 -0.87 -17.25 -23.49
N GLN A 19 -2.10 -17.21 -24.00
CA GLN A 19 -2.64 -18.24 -24.88
C GLN A 19 -2.13 -18.12 -26.33
N TYR A 20 -1.91 -16.91 -26.83
CA TYR A 20 -1.62 -16.65 -28.25
C TYR A 20 -0.17 -16.25 -28.54
N LEU A 21 0.64 -15.82 -27.56
CA LEU A 21 2.04 -15.42 -27.81
C LEU A 21 2.91 -16.58 -28.32
N LEU A 22 2.86 -17.74 -27.66
CA LEU A 22 3.61 -18.93 -28.07
C LEU A 22 3.21 -19.45 -29.46
N PRO A 23 1.92 -19.62 -29.81
CA PRO A 23 1.56 -20.05 -31.16
C PRO A 23 1.88 -19.00 -32.23
N ILE A 24 1.78 -17.69 -31.94
CA ILE A 24 2.20 -16.64 -32.90
C ILE A 24 3.69 -16.76 -33.21
N ILE A 25 4.55 -16.91 -32.20
CA ILE A 25 5.99 -17.09 -32.40
C ILE A 25 6.27 -18.38 -33.18
N SER A 26 5.60 -19.48 -32.84
CA SER A 26 5.74 -20.77 -33.54
C SER A 26 5.33 -20.69 -35.01
N ILE A 27 4.23 -19.99 -35.33
CA ILE A 27 3.76 -19.80 -36.71
C ILE A 27 4.77 -18.95 -37.49
N LEU A 28 5.28 -17.88 -36.88
CA LEU A 28 6.23 -17.00 -37.54
C LEU A 28 7.55 -17.71 -37.88
N VAL A 29 8.08 -18.50 -36.94
CA VAL A 29 9.28 -19.33 -37.17
C VAL A 29 9.03 -20.36 -38.27
N ALA A 30 7.87 -21.03 -38.24
CA ALA A 30 7.50 -21.98 -39.29
C ALA A 30 7.39 -21.31 -40.67
N LEU A 31 6.83 -20.10 -40.74
CA LEU A 31 6.71 -19.33 -41.97
C LEU A 31 8.07 -18.89 -42.52
N CYS A 32 8.97 -18.40 -41.67
CA CYS A 32 10.35 -18.09 -42.07
C CYS A 32 11.08 -19.33 -42.60
N PHE A 33 10.87 -20.50 -41.96
CA PHE A 33 11.45 -21.75 -42.42
C PHE A 33 10.89 -22.19 -43.78
N GLN A 34 9.58 -22.10 -43.98
CA GLN A 34 8.93 -22.41 -45.26
C GLN A 34 9.40 -21.49 -46.39
N ILE A 35 9.51 -20.18 -46.15
CA ILE A 35 10.05 -19.23 -47.13
C ILE A 35 11.49 -19.59 -47.48
N THR A 36 12.31 -19.95 -46.49
CA THR A 36 13.70 -20.38 -46.70
C THR A 36 13.77 -21.64 -47.57
N LEU A 37 12.88 -22.61 -47.34
CA LEU A 37 12.78 -23.82 -48.17
C LEU A 37 12.36 -23.51 -49.60
N ILE A 38 11.37 -22.63 -49.80
CA ILE A 38 10.89 -22.23 -51.13
C ILE A 38 12.00 -21.52 -51.91
N VAL A 39 12.71 -20.57 -51.29
CA VAL A 39 13.85 -19.87 -51.91
C VAL A 39 14.94 -20.87 -52.30
N THR A 40 15.23 -21.83 -51.43
CA THR A 40 16.18 -22.92 -51.73
C THR A 40 15.72 -23.76 -52.92
N MET A 41 14.44 -24.15 -52.98
CA MET A 41 13.86 -24.94 -54.06
C MET A 41 13.92 -24.24 -55.43
N LEU A 42 13.69 -22.93 -55.47
CA LEU A 42 13.75 -22.13 -56.70
C LEU A 42 15.18 -21.98 -57.24
N ARG A 43 16.20 -22.09 -56.38
CA ARG A 43 17.62 -21.99 -56.76
C ARG A 43 18.32 -23.34 -56.95
N ILE A 44 17.61 -24.48 -56.82
CA ILE A 44 18.15 -25.84 -57.08
C ILE A 44 18.94 -25.99 -58.38
N PRO A 45 18.51 -25.47 -59.55
CA PRO A 45 19.27 -25.66 -60.79
C PRO A 45 20.63 -24.95 -60.79
N GLU A 46 20.79 -23.90 -59.97
CA GLU A 46 22.08 -23.24 -59.76
C GLU A 46 22.95 -24.05 -58.80
N TYR A 47 22.37 -24.66 -57.76
CA TYR A 47 23.10 -25.47 -56.79
C TYR A 47 23.63 -26.79 -57.37
N SER A 48 22.96 -27.41 -58.34
CA SER A 48 23.36 -28.71 -58.92
C SER A 48 24.61 -28.66 -59.80
N ALA A 49 25.04 -27.46 -60.21
CA ALA A 49 26.21 -27.25 -61.05
C ALA A 49 27.53 -27.10 -60.27
N TYR A 50 27.48 -26.97 -58.94
CA TYR A 50 28.66 -26.74 -58.10
C TYR A 50 29.09 -28.00 -57.35
N SER A 51 30.40 -28.27 -57.34
CA SER A 51 31.03 -29.27 -56.47
C SER A 51 31.40 -28.66 -55.12
N LEU A 52 31.42 -29.49 -54.05
CA LEU A 52 31.84 -29.06 -52.71
C LEU A 52 33.28 -28.55 -52.74
N CYS A 53 33.45 -27.24 -52.54
CA CYS A 53 34.76 -26.58 -52.50
C CYS A 53 34.90 -25.78 -51.19
N LEU A 54 36.08 -25.85 -50.56
CA LEU A 54 36.39 -25.25 -49.25
C LEU A 54 37.51 -24.19 -49.34
N THR A 55 37.69 -23.59 -50.51
CA THR A 55 38.66 -22.49 -50.74
C THR A 55 38.03 -21.12 -50.41
N GLY A 56 38.87 -20.12 -50.10
CA GLY A 56 38.41 -18.78 -49.72
C GLY A 56 37.48 -18.12 -50.73
N ASP A 57 37.73 -18.31 -52.03
CA ASP A 57 36.86 -17.80 -53.11
C ASP A 57 35.50 -18.50 -53.17
N CYS A 58 35.42 -19.77 -52.74
CA CYS A 58 34.16 -20.50 -52.64
C CYS A 58 33.27 -19.96 -51.51
N PHE A 59 33.86 -19.48 -50.40
CA PHE A 59 33.09 -18.89 -49.30
C PHE A 59 32.42 -17.56 -49.70
N GLY A 60 33.05 -16.77 -50.58
CA GLY A 60 32.44 -15.55 -51.13
C GLY A 60 31.20 -15.85 -51.96
N THR A 61 31.34 -16.72 -52.96
CA THR A 61 30.24 -17.11 -53.86
C THR A 61 29.14 -17.87 -53.13
N LEU A 62 29.48 -18.70 -52.13
CA LEU A 62 28.50 -19.37 -51.27
C LEU A 62 27.69 -18.34 -50.45
N GLY A 63 28.35 -17.30 -49.94
CA GLY A 63 27.72 -16.20 -49.22
C GLY A 63 26.67 -15.47 -50.05
N ASP A 64 26.94 -15.22 -51.33
CA ASP A 64 25.97 -14.61 -52.26
C ASP A 64 24.82 -15.55 -52.61
N LEU A 65 25.11 -16.85 -52.69
CA LEU A 65 24.13 -17.88 -53.01
C LEU A 65 23.16 -18.14 -51.84
N ILE A 66 23.64 -18.06 -50.59
CA ILE A 66 22.83 -18.25 -49.37
C ILE A 66 22.37 -16.95 -48.71
N GLY A 67 22.85 -15.79 -49.20
CA GLY A 67 22.63 -14.49 -48.56
C GLY A 67 21.15 -14.18 -48.35
N ALA A 68 20.31 -14.48 -49.34
CA ALA A 68 18.86 -14.29 -49.26
C ALA A 68 18.20 -15.14 -48.13
N GLN A 69 18.65 -16.37 -47.92
CA GLN A 69 18.13 -17.25 -46.86
C GLN A 69 18.56 -16.73 -45.48
N VAL A 70 19.83 -16.32 -45.35
CA VAL A 70 20.37 -15.74 -44.13
C VAL A 70 19.67 -14.42 -43.79
N GLU A 71 19.35 -13.59 -44.78
CA GLU A 71 18.65 -12.33 -44.60
C GLU A 71 17.19 -12.54 -44.12
N VAL A 72 16.47 -13.52 -44.68
CA VAL A 72 15.12 -13.89 -44.22
C VAL A 72 15.13 -14.37 -42.76
N ILE A 73 16.11 -15.19 -42.39
CA ILE A 73 16.26 -15.67 -40.99
C ILE A 73 16.60 -14.51 -40.05
N LYS A 74 17.48 -13.59 -40.45
CA LYS A 74 17.82 -12.39 -39.67
C LYS A 74 16.62 -11.48 -39.47
N ALA A 75 15.84 -11.23 -40.53
CA ALA A 75 14.62 -10.43 -40.46
C ALA A 75 13.56 -11.08 -39.57
N GLY A 76 13.34 -12.39 -39.71
CA GLY A 76 12.44 -13.15 -38.85
C GLY A 76 12.87 -13.13 -37.39
N GLY A 77 14.16 -13.35 -37.13
CA GLY A 77 14.74 -13.28 -35.79
C GLY A 77 14.59 -11.90 -35.14
N ALA A 78 14.79 -10.82 -35.90
CA ALA A 78 14.58 -9.46 -35.43
C ALA A 78 13.11 -9.22 -35.04
N LEU A 79 12.16 -9.74 -35.83
CA LEU A 79 10.73 -9.58 -35.55
C LEU A 79 10.28 -10.38 -34.32
N VAL A 80 10.74 -11.63 -34.17
CA VAL A 80 10.50 -12.42 -32.95
C VAL A 80 11.09 -11.72 -31.73
N SER A 81 12.33 -11.23 -31.84
CA SER A 81 13.01 -10.52 -30.75
C SER A 81 12.22 -9.28 -30.31
N PHE A 82 11.72 -8.49 -31.27
CA PHE A 82 10.87 -7.34 -30.97
C PHE A 82 9.60 -7.71 -30.22
N ILE A 83 8.87 -8.74 -30.66
CA ILE A 83 7.65 -9.23 -29.98
C ILE A 83 7.97 -9.66 -28.55
N VAL A 84 9.05 -10.42 -28.36
CA VAL A 84 9.48 -10.91 -27.05
C VAL A 84 9.84 -9.75 -26.13
N VAL A 85 10.58 -8.74 -26.61
CA VAL A 85 10.95 -7.56 -25.82
C VAL A 85 9.71 -6.78 -25.38
N VAL A 86 8.77 -6.52 -26.30
CA VAL A 86 7.52 -5.80 -25.97
C VAL A 86 6.69 -6.56 -24.94
N ALA A 87 6.54 -7.88 -25.11
CA ALA A 87 5.83 -8.73 -24.15
C ALA A 87 6.55 -8.78 -22.79
N GLY A 88 7.89 -8.81 -22.79
CA GLY A 88 8.71 -8.81 -21.59
C GLY A 88 8.58 -7.52 -20.78
N VAL A 89 8.62 -6.36 -21.45
CA VAL A 89 8.41 -5.04 -20.81
C VAL A 89 7.01 -4.95 -20.22
N TYR A 90 5.99 -5.39 -20.96
CA TYR A 90 4.62 -5.44 -20.45
C TYR A 90 4.51 -6.31 -19.19
N LEU A 91 5.06 -7.54 -19.23
CA LEU A 91 5.03 -8.44 -18.08
C LEU A 91 5.76 -7.84 -16.87
N ALA A 92 6.94 -7.24 -17.07
CA ALA A 92 7.70 -6.57 -16.02
C ALA A 92 6.89 -5.45 -15.35
N MET A 93 6.18 -4.64 -16.14
CA MET A 93 5.30 -3.59 -15.62
C MET A 93 4.14 -4.18 -14.79
N ARG A 94 3.54 -5.28 -15.24
CA ARG A 94 2.45 -5.95 -14.50
C ARG A 94 2.94 -6.51 -13.18
N THR A 95 4.11 -7.15 -13.18
CA THR A 95 4.77 -7.63 -11.97
C THR A 95 5.05 -6.47 -11.02
N TYR A 96 5.58 -5.35 -11.51
CA TYR A 96 5.82 -4.17 -10.70
C TYR A 96 4.54 -3.64 -10.03
N ILE A 97 3.43 -3.51 -10.77
CA ILE A 97 2.15 -3.07 -10.20
C ILE A 97 1.65 -4.06 -9.14
N ALA A 98 1.69 -5.36 -9.42
CA ALA A 98 1.25 -6.38 -8.46
C ALA A 98 2.11 -6.37 -7.18
N THR A 99 3.43 -6.32 -7.33
CA THR A 99 4.36 -6.21 -6.21
C THR A 99 4.15 -4.91 -5.42
N SER A 100 3.89 -3.79 -6.09
CA SER A 100 3.57 -2.52 -5.44
C SER A 100 2.28 -2.61 -4.61
N GLN A 101 1.23 -3.26 -5.13
CA GLN A 101 -0.03 -3.43 -4.39
C GLN A 101 0.14 -4.32 -3.16
N VAL A 102 0.88 -5.43 -3.29
CA VAL A 102 1.22 -6.29 -2.16
C VAL A 102 2.08 -5.53 -1.15
N GLY A 103 3.02 -4.71 -1.61
CA GLY A 103 3.84 -3.84 -0.77
C GLY A 103 3.00 -2.82 0.02
N MET A 104 2.03 -2.16 -0.63
CA MET A 104 1.11 -1.24 0.06
C MET A 104 0.30 -1.95 1.15
N LEU A 105 -0.23 -3.14 0.86
CA LEU A 105 -0.96 -3.94 1.85
C LEU A 105 -0.05 -4.36 3.01
N GLY A 106 1.17 -4.83 2.72
CA GLY A 106 2.16 -5.20 3.72
C GLY A 106 2.53 -4.02 4.62
N ASN A 107 2.72 -2.84 4.04
CA ASN A 107 3.01 -1.60 4.79
C ASN A 107 1.83 -1.21 5.69
N ALA A 108 0.60 -1.28 5.18
CA ALA A 108 -0.60 -0.98 5.96
C ALA A 108 -0.76 -1.94 7.15
N ILE A 109 -0.54 -3.24 6.94
CA ILE A 109 -0.55 -4.25 8.03
C ILE A 109 0.54 -3.95 9.05
N ALA A 110 1.77 -3.69 8.59
CA ALA A 110 2.90 -3.38 9.48
C ALA A 110 2.61 -2.14 10.34
N HIS A 111 1.98 -1.11 9.77
CA HIS A 111 1.60 0.09 10.50
C HIS A 111 0.53 -0.18 11.57
N ILE A 112 -0.53 -0.91 11.22
CA ILE A 112 -1.59 -1.31 12.17
C ILE A 112 -0.99 -2.16 13.30
N THR A 113 -0.17 -3.16 12.98
CA THR A 113 0.47 -4.02 13.99
C THR A 113 1.44 -3.25 14.88
N PHE A 114 2.21 -2.31 14.33
CA PHE A 114 3.07 -1.44 15.13
C PHE A 114 2.24 -0.60 16.11
N TYR A 115 1.19 0.05 15.61
CA TYR A 115 0.29 0.86 16.42
C TYR A 115 -0.39 0.02 17.52
N GLU A 116 -0.95 -1.13 17.18
CA GLU A 116 -1.62 -2.03 18.12
C GLU A 116 -0.68 -2.44 19.25
N ARG A 117 0.56 -2.82 18.92
CA ARG A 117 1.59 -3.19 19.91
C ARG A 117 1.95 -2.01 20.79
N PHE A 118 2.14 -0.83 20.20
CA PHE A 118 2.44 0.39 20.93
C PHE A 118 1.32 0.71 21.93
N VAL A 119 0.07 0.80 21.47
CA VAL A 119 -1.10 1.10 22.30
C VAL A 119 -1.31 0.05 23.38
N SER A 120 -1.24 -1.24 23.03
CA SER A 120 -1.37 -2.32 24.01
C SER A 120 -0.30 -2.25 25.09
N SER A 121 0.95 -1.96 24.72
CA SER A 121 2.04 -1.79 25.68
C SER A 121 1.84 -0.60 26.60
N GLU A 122 1.26 0.48 26.08
CA GLU A 122 1.01 1.71 26.83
C GLU A 122 -0.17 1.51 27.80
N ILE A 123 -1.25 0.85 27.37
CA ILE A 123 -2.36 0.49 28.25
C ILE A 123 -1.90 -0.47 29.36
N LEU A 124 -1.09 -1.48 29.04
CA LEU A 124 -0.59 -2.45 30.02
C LEU A 124 0.34 -1.84 31.09
N ARG A 125 0.95 -0.68 30.81
CA ARG A 125 1.75 0.06 31.80
C ARG A 125 0.90 0.75 32.85
N ARG A 126 -0.41 0.89 32.61
CA ARG A 126 -1.36 1.55 33.49
C ARG A 126 -2.04 0.52 34.40
N GLY A 127 -2.24 0.88 35.66
CA GLY A 127 -2.75 -0.04 36.68
C GLY A 127 -4.28 -0.16 36.66
N ARG A 128 -4.98 0.91 36.25
CA ARG A 128 -6.44 1.03 36.35
C ARG A 128 -7.14 1.13 34.98
N LEU A 129 -6.47 1.61 33.94
CA LEU A 129 -6.97 1.62 32.57
C LEU A 129 -6.90 0.22 31.95
N SER A 130 -8.04 -0.48 31.95
CA SER A 130 -8.14 -1.80 31.33
C SER A 130 -8.20 -1.73 29.79
N PRO A 131 -7.56 -2.67 29.06
CA PRO A 131 -7.70 -2.79 27.60
C PRO A 131 -9.14 -2.93 27.12
N ARG A 132 -10.07 -3.41 27.95
CA ARG A 132 -11.49 -3.55 27.60
C ARG A 132 -12.20 -2.21 27.41
N HIS A 133 -11.65 -1.14 27.97
CA HIS A 133 -12.20 0.20 27.93
C HIS A 133 -11.70 1.03 26.73
N VAL A 134 -10.80 0.49 25.92
CA VAL A 134 -10.20 1.21 24.80
C VAL A 134 -10.40 0.39 23.53
N ASP A 135 -11.20 0.90 22.60
CA ASP A 135 -11.28 0.32 21.27
C ASP A 135 -10.08 0.79 20.44
N VAL A 136 -9.02 -0.02 20.48
CA VAL A 136 -7.74 0.22 19.80
C VAL A 136 -7.93 0.49 18.31
N PHE A 137 -8.83 -0.24 17.63
CA PHE A 137 -9.09 -0.08 16.20
C PHE A 137 -9.95 1.15 15.89
N GLY A 138 -10.89 1.50 16.79
CA GLY A 138 -11.65 2.75 16.72
C GLY A 138 -10.71 3.96 16.79
N VAL A 139 -9.82 3.99 17.79
CA VAL A 139 -8.78 5.02 17.92
C VAL A 139 -7.88 5.05 16.68
N TYR A 140 -7.47 3.88 16.17
CA TYR A 140 -6.66 3.79 14.95
C TYR A 140 -7.35 4.44 13.75
N THR A 141 -8.63 4.15 13.56
CA THR A 141 -9.43 4.67 12.43
C THR A 141 -9.65 6.18 12.55
N LEU A 142 -9.76 6.69 13.78
CA LEU A 142 -9.81 8.13 14.05
C LEU A 142 -8.49 8.82 13.70
N MET A 143 -7.35 8.20 14.05
CA MET A 143 -6.02 8.74 13.77
C MET A 143 -5.66 8.65 12.29
N PHE A 144 -5.95 7.53 11.64
CA PHE A 144 -5.51 7.20 10.29
C PHE A 144 -6.71 6.80 9.42
N PRO A 145 -7.61 7.75 9.09
CA PRO A 145 -8.77 7.45 8.26
C PRO A 145 -8.35 7.03 6.84
N SER A 146 -9.10 6.09 6.27
CA SER A 146 -8.91 5.60 4.91
C SER A 146 -8.93 6.76 3.90
N GLY A 147 -7.85 6.93 3.14
CA GLY A 147 -7.76 7.96 2.10
C GLY A 147 -6.90 9.18 2.43
N ASN A 148 -6.24 9.23 3.59
CA ASN A 148 -5.21 10.25 3.86
C ASN A 148 -3.86 9.82 3.26
N ASP A 149 -3.34 10.61 2.32
CA ASP A 149 -2.05 10.39 1.65
C ASP A 149 -0.84 10.46 2.61
N SER A 150 -1.02 11.08 3.79
CA SER A 150 0.01 11.10 4.84
C SER A 150 -0.36 10.15 5.99
N GLN A 151 -0.09 8.86 5.83
CA GLN A 151 -0.19 7.87 6.93
C GLN A 151 0.80 8.12 8.09
N ARG A 152 1.61 9.20 8.02
CA ARG A 152 2.69 9.46 8.97
C ARG A 152 2.22 10.10 10.27
N TYR A 153 1.15 10.89 10.23
CA TYR A 153 0.66 11.65 11.39
C TYR A 153 -0.84 11.44 11.56
N ALA A 154 -1.31 11.55 12.79
CA ALA A 154 -2.72 11.48 13.12
C ALA A 154 -3.51 12.62 12.46
N SER A 155 -4.78 12.35 12.19
CA SER A 155 -5.71 13.28 11.55
C SER A 155 -6.03 14.49 12.44
N ASP A 156 -6.51 15.57 11.82
CA ASP A 156 -7.06 16.71 12.56
C ASP A 156 -8.36 16.34 13.31
N ALA A 157 -9.05 15.27 12.89
CA ALA A 157 -10.22 14.76 13.61
C ALA A 157 -9.81 14.17 14.97
N PHE A 158 -8.73 13.39 15.01
CA PHE A 158 -8.15 12.90 16.25
C PHE A 158 -7.71 14.05 17.17
N SER A 159 -7.00 15.03 16.61
CA SER A 159 -6.53 16.19 17.36
C SER A 159 -7.68 16.97 18.02
N ARG A 160 -8.77 17.21 17.28
CA ARG A 160 -9.98 17.87 17.80
C ARG A 160 -10.71 17.02 18.85
N ALA A 161 -10.74 15.70 18.68
CA ALA A 161 -11.39 14.81 19.63
C ALA A 161 -10.65 14.82 20.99
N ILE A 162 -9.31 14.79 20.98
CA ILE A 162 -8.52 14.94 22.21
C ILE A 162 -8.71 16.32 22.83
N ASP A 163 -8.69 17.39 22.04
CA ASP A 163 -8.89 18.75 22.58
C ASP A 163 -10.28 18.92 23.23
N SER A 164 -11.32 18.29 22.66
CA SER A 164 -12.65 18.22 23.27
C SER A 164 -12.65 17.52 24.64
N VAL A 165 -11.85 16.47 24.82
CA VAL A 165 -11.66 15.83 26.13
C VAL A 165 -10.96 16.79 27.10
N TYR A 166 -9.91 17.45 26.63
CA TYR A 166 -9.15 18.41 27.45
C TYR A 166 -9.96 19.66 27.81
N ASP A 167 -10.85 20.12 26.94
CA ASP A 167 -11.79 21.21 27.21
C ASP A 167 -12.69 20.90 28.41
N VAL A 168 -13.17 19.66 28.54
CA VAL A 168 -14.00 19.25 29.69
C VAL A 168 -13.23 19.38 31.00
N VAL A 169 -11.95 18.99 30.99
CA VAL A 169 -11.06 19.10 32.14
C VAL A 169 -10.73 20.56 32.45
N ARG A 170 -10.37 21.36 31.44
CA ARG A 170 -10.11 22.81 31.59
C ARG A 170 -11.32 23.54 32.17
N GLU A 171 -12.51 23.27 31.64
CA GLU A 171 -13.75 23.84 32.14
C GLU A 171 -14.03 23.46 33.60
N SER A 172 -13.72 22.22 33.96
CA SER A 172 -13.94 21.72 35.32
C SER A 172 -12.95 22.34 36.33
N SER A 173 -11.69 22.50 35.93
CA SER A 173 -10.70 23.29 36.67
C SER A 173 -11.14 24.74 36.86
N ARG A 174 -11.65 25.38 35.80
CA ARG A 174 -12.16 26.76 35.85
C ARG A 174 -13.34 26.90 36.82
N ARG A 175 -14.29 25.96 36.80
CA ARG A 175 -15.44 25.94 37.73
C ARG A 175 -14.99 25.74 39.18
N TYR A 176 -13.99 24.90 39.42
CA TYR A 176 -13.45 24.64 40.75
C TYR A 176 -12.74 25.87 41.34
N GLN A 177 -11.96 26.58 40.51
CA GLN A 177 -11.25 27.80 40.91
C GLN A 177 -12.15 29.04 40.95
N SER A 178 -13.40 28.96 40.48
CA SER A 178 -14.33 30.07 40.50
C SER A 178 -14.64 30.50 41.93
N ARG A 179 -14.89 31.81 42.15
CA ARG A 179 -15.19 32.36 43.49
C ARG A 179 -16.39 31.70 44.16
N GLU A 180 -17.35 31.23 43.37
CA GLU A 180 -18.58 30.59 43.83
C GLU A 180 -18.44 29.06 43.99
N ASN A 181 -17.29 28.49 43.59
CA ASN A 181 -17.02 27.04 43.56
C ASN A 181 -18.21 26.22 43.03
N ILE A 182 -18.67 26.55 41.83
CA ILE A 182 -19.79 25.88 41.16
C ILE A 182 -19.43 24.49 40.60
N PHE A 183 -18.27 23.94 41.00
CA PHE A 183 -17.82 22.62 40.55
C PHE A 183 -18.68 21.52 41.17
N LYS A 184 -19.24 20.67 40.30
CA LYS A 184 -19.97 19.46 40.68
C LYS A 184 -19.26 18.25 40.09
N PHE A 185 -18.77 17.37 40.96
CA PHE A 185 -18.02 16.18 40.55
C PHE A 185 -18.85 15.27 39.63
N ASP A 186 -20.12 15.00 39.98
CA ASP A 186 -20.97 14.12 39.16
C ASP A 186 -21.21 14.69 37.75
N ASP A 187 -21.30 16.02 37.62
CA ASP A 187 -21.40 16.69 36.32
C ASP A 187 -20.10 16.57 35.52
N HIS A 188 -18.95 16.77 36.17
CA HIS A 188 -17.65 16.57 35.55
C HIS A 188 -17.46 15.13 35.06
N ARG A 189 -17.72 14.14 35.94
CA ARG A 189 -17.62 12.72 35.62
C ARG A 189 -18.45 12.37 34.40
N ARG A 190 -19.72 12.78 34.37
CA ARG A 190 -20.61 12.54 33.23
C ARG A 190 -20.09 13.17 31.94
N ARG A 191 -19.74 14.47 31.96
CA ARG A 191 -19.21 15.17 30.78
C ARG A 191 -17.91 14.55 30.26
N LEU A 192 -17.05 14.07 31.15
CA LEU A 192 -15.79 13.44 30.77
C LEU A 192 -16.03 12.07 30.13
N ILE A 193 -16.88 11.23 30.74
CA ILE A 193 -17.30 9.94 30.16
C ILE A 193 -17.87 10.14 28.76
N ASP A 194 -18.78 11.11 28.60
CA ASP A 194 -19.41 11.43 27.31
C ASP A 194 -18.36 11.87 26.27
N SER A 195 -17.40 12.72 26.66
CA SER A 195 -16.35 13.21 25.75
C SER A 195 -15.36 12.11 25.34
N LEU A 196 -15.04 11.18 26.24
CA LEU A 196 -14.13 10.06 25.96
C LEU A 196 -14.65 9.09 24.89
N GLN A 197 -15.98 9.00 24.70
CA GLN A 197 -16.56 8.20 23.62
C GLN A 197 -16.13 8.71 22.23
N SER A 198 -15.88 10.02 22.08
CA SER A 198 -15.40 10.60 20.82
C SER A 198 -14.00 10.13 20.42
N VAL A 199 -13.22 9.63 21.38
CA VAL A 199 -11.91 9.01 21.19
C VAL A 199 -11.95 7.51 21.45
N TYR A 200 -13.11 6.86 21.35
CA TYR A 200 -13.25 5.41 21.47
C TYR A 200 -12.77 4.83 22.81
N ILE A 201 -12.86 5.62 23.88
CA ILE A 201 -12.59 5.19 25.26
C ILE A 201 -13.91 5.18 26.03
N THR A 202 -14.22 4.07 26.69
CA THR A 202 -15.43 3.87 27.49
C THR A 202 -15.06 3.72 28.97
N LEU A 203 -15.63 4.56 29.82
CA LEU A 203 -15.45 4.46 31.27
C LEU A 203 -16.78 4.23 31.96
N GLU A 204 -16.76 3.38 32.98
CA GLU A 204 -17.91 3.16 33.85
C GLU A 204 -17.96 4.20 34.98
N PRO A 205 -19.17 4.56 35.46
CA PRO A 205 -19.32 5.46 36.61
C PRO A 205 -18.89 4.74 37.90
N ILE A 206 -17.65 4.97 38.30
CA ILE A 206 -17.04 4.43 39.53
C ILE A 206 -17.00 5.47 40.67
N PRO A 207 -16.66 5.06 41.92
CA PRO A 207 -16.52 5.98 43.04
C PRO A 207 -15.50 7.10 42.77
N ARG A 208 -15.66 8.23 43.46
CA ARG A 208 -14.93 9.47 43.17
C ARG A 208 -13.42 9.31 43.15
N ILE A 209 -12.84 8.66 44.15
CA ILE A 209 -11.38 8.50 44.27
C ILE A 209 -10.85 7.67 43.10
N ASP A 210 -11.46 6.52 42.86
CA ASP A 210 -11.05 5.64 41.76
C ASP A 210 -11.23 6.30 40.39
N PHE A 211 -12.28 7.11 40.21
CA PHE A 211 -12.51 7.84 38.98
C PHE A 211 -11.40 8.85 38.69
N LEU A 212 -10.97 9.61 39.71
CA LEU A 212 -9.89 10.58 39.55
C LEU A 212 -8.55 9.90 39.20
N GLU A 213 -8.30 8.72 39.75
CA GLU A 213 -7.11 7.92 39.42
C GLU A 213 -7.18 7.34 37.99
N VAL A 214 -8.34 6.85 37.55
CA VAL A 214 -8.53 6.41 36.15
C VAL A 214 -8.41 7.59 35.18
N GLU A 215 -8.95 8.74 35.55
CA GLU A 215 -8.82 9.98 34.76
C GLU A 215 -7.34 10.36 34.57
N ASP A 216 -6.49 10.23 35.60
CA ASP A 216 -5.04 10.46 35.46
C ASP A 216 -4.44 9.60 34.34
N GLU A 217 -4.66 8.29 34.42
CA GLU A 217 -4.09 7.32 33.50
C GLU A 217 -4.61 7.52 32.06
N VAL A 218 -5.89 7.87 31.91
CA VAL A 218 -6.50 8.17 30.61
C VAL A 218 -5.92 9.44 30.00
N LEU A 219 -5.78 10.53 30.76
CA LEU A 219 -5.23 11.77 30.24
C LEU A 219 -3.75 11.62 29.89
N GLU A 220 -2.98 10.87 30.69
CA GLU A 220 -1.60 10.52 30.34
C GLU A 220 -1.52 9.65 29.09
N PHE A 221 -2.45 8.71 28.91
CA PHE A 221 -2.55 7.89 27.69
C PHE A 221 -2.78 8.77 26.45
N LEU A 222 -3.77 9.66 26.50
CA LEU A 222 -4.08 10.57 25.40
C LEU A 222 -2.92 11.53 25.11
N SER A 223 -2.24 12.02 26.15
CA SER A 223 -1.05 12.86 26.01
C SER A 223 0.08 12.10 25.31
N MET A 224 0.31 10.84 25.68
CA MET A 224 1.34 10.01 25.05
C MET A 224 1.01 9.72 23.58
N LEU A 225 -0.25 9.39 23.26
CA LEU A 225 -0.69 9.21 21.87
C LEU A 225 -0.49 10.49 21.05
N SER A 226 -0.87 11.63 21.61
CA SER A 226 -0.69 12.94 20.96
C SER A 226 0.78 13.22 20.71
N ARG A 227 1.66 12.95 21.67
CA ARG A 227 3.10 13.19 21.54
C ARG A 227 3.76 12.34 20.46
N VAL A 228 3.33 11.08 20.31
CA VAL A 228 3.93 10.16 19.35
C VAL A 228 3.40 10.36 17.94
N PHE A 229 2.10 10.60 17.79
CA PHE A 229 1.43 10.54 16.49
C PHE A 229 0.91 11.88 15.97
N ALA A 230 0.75 12.91 16.81
CA ALA A 230 0.29 14.21 16.34
C ALA A 230 1.34 14.90 15.45
N ARG A 231 0.88 15.81 14.61
CA ARG A 231 1.74 16.56 13.69
C ARG A 231 2.68 17.48 14.49
N PRO A 232 3.97 17.60 14.10
CA PRO A 232 4.87 18.59 14.72
C PRO A 232 4.24 19.99 14.68
N GLY A 233 4.17 20.64 15.83
CA GLY A 233 3.53 21.95 15.99
C GLY A 233 2.04 21.92 16.34
N SER A 234 1.41 20.74 16.50
CA SER A 234 0.06 20.65 17.07
C SER A 234 0.08 21.03 18.56
N SER A 235 -0.76 21.98 18.97
CA SER A 235 -0.84 22.50 20.35
C SER A 235 -1.72 21.64 21.27
N ILE A 236 -1.58 20.32 21.22
CA ILE A 236 -2.35 19.41 22.09
C ILE A 236 -1.56 19.25 23.40
N GLU A 237 -1.82 20.13 24.35
CA GLU A 237 -1.21 20.08 25.68
C GLU A 237 -2.20 19.53 26.71
N ALA A 238 -1.73 18.58 27.52
CA ALA A 238 -2.55 18.02 28.59
C ALA A 238 -2.87 19.11 29.63
N PRO A 239 -4.14 19.28 30.03
CA PRO A 239 -4.55 20.34 30.93
C PRO A 239 -4.16 20.07 32.38
N VAL A 240 -3.83 21.15 33.11
CA VAL A 240 -3.61 21.08 34.56
C VAL A 240 -4.96 20.97 35.28
N ARG A 241 -5.05 20.01 36.21
CA ARG A 241 -6.25 19.75 37.00
C ARG A 241 -6.18 20.45 38.35
N ALA A 242 -7.10 21.39 38.59
CA ALA A 242 -7.15 22.19 39.81
C ALA A 242 -7.99 21.55 40.92
N TYR A 243 -8.92 20.66 40.57
CA TYR A 243 -9.87 20.02 41.49
C TYR A 243 -9.32 18.74 42.14
N ARG A 244 -8.01 18.58 42.14
CA ARG A 244 -7.30 17.44 42.71
C ARG A 244 -6.76 17.78 44.08
#